data_AF-A0A2V5MEZ8-F1
#
_entry.id   AF-A0A2V5MEZ8-F1
#
_cell.length_a   1.000
_cell.length_b   1.000
_cell.length_c   1.000
_cell.angle_alpha   90.00
_cell.angle_beta   90.00
_cell.angle_gamma   90.00
#
_symmetry.space_group_name_H-M   'P 1'
#
loop_
_entity.id
_entity.type
_entity.pdbx_description
1 polymer ?
#
loop_
_entity_poly.entity_id
_entity_poly.type
_entity_poly.pdbx_seq_one_letter_code
_entity_poly.pdbx_strand_id
1 'polypeptide(L)' 'ELLGGTVSVAWRKLRGYVEYERERAGSQKNWEWFQWLAEQIDRHSKARTSLTLGAHEAYRDWRP' A
#
# COMPACT_ATOMS: atom_id res chain seq x y z
N GLU A 1 3.10 -11.24 1.14
CA GLU A 1 2.37 -10.87 2.37
C GLU A 1 1.02 -10.26 2.00
N LEU A 2 -0.08 -10.90 2.42
CA LEU A 2 -1.45 -10.50 2.03
C LEU A 2 -1.87 -9.17 2.68
N LEU A 3 -1.38 -8.91 3.90
CA LEU A 3 -1.62 -7.67 4.64
C LEU A 3 -0.97 -6.45 3.98
N GLY A 4 0.29 -6.55 3.56
CA GLY A 4 1.00 -5.45 2.89
C GLY A 4 0.30 -5.00 1.60
N GLY A 5 -0.09 -5.97 0.75
CA GLY A 5 -0.83 -5.67 -0.48
C GLY A 5 -2.19 -5.02 -0.22
N THR A 6 -2.89 -5.44 0.84
CA THR A 6 -4.18 -4.84 1.23
C THR A 6 -4.01 -3.39 1.68
N VAL A 7 -2.97 -3.08 2.46
CA VAL A 7 -2.65 -1.72 2.89
C VAL A 7 -2.32 -0.82 1.70
N SER A 8 -1.50 -1.29 0.75
CA SER A 8 -1.17 -0.51 -0.46
C SER A 8 -2.40 -0.19 -1.31
N VAL A 9 -3.31 -1.16 -1.48
CA VAL A 9 -4.56 -0.94 -2.24
C VAL A 9 -5.49 0.03 -1.50
N ALA A 10 -5.64 -0.13 -0.18
CA ALA A 10 -6.46 0.76 0.64
C ALA A 10 -5.94 2.19 0.61
N TRP A 11 -4.62 2.38 0.74
CA TRP A 11 -3.97 3.70 0.65
C TRP A 11 -4.24 4.37 -0.69
N ARG A 12 -4.12 3.65 -1.81
CA ARG A 12 -4.39 4.22 -3.15
C ARG A 12 -5.83 4.71 -3.31
N LYS A 13 -6.80 4.01 -2.72
CA LYS A 13 -8.21 4.42 -2.76
C LYS A 13 -8.50 5.60 -1.83
N LEU A 14 -7.84 5.63 -0.67
CA LEU A 14 -8.10 6.63 0.36
C LEU A 14 -7.32 7.93 0.15
N ARG A 15 -6.27 7.95 -0.68
CA ARG A 15 -5.40 9.12 -0.88
C ARG A 15 -6.19 10.42 -1.14
N GLY A 16 -7.15 10.41 -2.08
CA GLY A 16 -7.96 11.60 -2.36
C GLY A 16 -8.84 12.06 -1.19
N TYR A 17 -9.38 11.11 -0.41
CA TYR A 17 -10.14 11.44 0.80
C TYR A 17 -9.23 12.02 1.90
N VAL A 18 -8.04 11.46 2.07
CA VAL A 18 -7.06 11.93 3.04
C VAL A 18 -6.59 13.35 2.71
N GLU A 19 -6.31 13.63 1.44
CA GLU A 19 -5.96 14.98 0.96
C GLU A 19 -7.09 15.97 1.26
N TYR A 20 -8.33 15.63 0.91
CA TYR A 20 -9.51 16.42 1.25
C TYR A 20 -9.64 16.69 2.76
N GLU A 21 -9.47 15.68 3.61
CA GLU A 21 -9.58 15.84 5.05
C GLU A 21 -8.46 16.71 5.64
N ARG A 22 -7.26 16.66 5.07
CA ARG A 22 -6.13 17.52 5.48
C ARG A 22 -6.39 18.98 5.13
N GLU A 23 -6.93 19.24 3.94
CA GLU A 23 -7.35 20.57 3.52
C GLU A 23 -8.49 21.09 4.40
N ARG A 24 -9.53 20.27 4.61
CA ARG A 24 -10.71 20.62 5.43
C ARG A 24 -10.35 20.89 6.88
N ALA A 25 -9.51 20.05 7.50
CA ALA A 25 -9.16 20.16 8.91
C ALA A 25 -7.98 21.10 9.17
N GLY A 26 -7.28 21.57 8.13
CA GLY A 26 -6.05 22.36 8.25
C GLY A 26 -4.90 21.62 8.94
N SER A 27 -4.93 20.28 8.99
CA SER A 27 -3.98 19.46 9.72
C SER A 27 -3.40 18.36 8.85
N GLN A 28 -2.09 18.42 8.64
CA GLN A 28 -1.35 17.38 7.91
C GLN A 28 -1.21 16.06 8.70
N LYS A 29 -1.49 16.08 10.01
CA LYS A 29 -1.35 14.90 10.87
C LYS A 29 -2.45 13.86 10.65
N ASN A 30 -3.58 14.26 10.07
CA ASN A 30 -4.66 13.33 9.77
C ASN A 30 -4.17 12.28 8.77
N TRP A 31 -4.31 11.01 9.15
CA TRP A 31 -3.92 9.84 8.35
C TRP A 31 -2.42 9.72 8.01
N GLU A 32 -1.57 10.51 8.67
CA GLU A 32 -0.12 10.53 8.39
C GLU A 32 0.55 9.20 8.73
N TRP A 33 0.19 8.54 9.83
CA TRP A 33 0.67 7.20 10.16
C TRP A 33 0.32 6.15 9.09
N PHE A 34 -0.84 6.28 8.44
CA PHE A 34 -1.31 5.35 7.43
C PHE A 34 -0.59 5.57 6.09
N GLN A 35 -0.35 6.84 5.73
CA GLN A 35 0.54 7.21 4.63
C GLN A 35 1.94 6.63 4.85
N TRP A 36 2.53 6.88 6.02
CA TRP A 36 3.86 6.40 6.37
C TRP A 36 3.95 4.88 6.23
N LEU A 37 2.97 4.14 6.78
CA LEU A 37 2.93 2.69 6.71
C LEU A 37 2.87 2.19 5.25
N ALA A 38 2.01 2.78 4.42
CA ALA A 38 1.90 2.40 3.02
C ALA A 38 3.20 2.66 2.24
N GLU A 39 3.88 3.78 2.51
CA GLU A 39 5.18 4.09 1.93
C GLU A 39 6.28 3.14 2.41
N GLN A 40 6.28 2.74 3.69
CA GLN A 40 7.26 1.77 4.19
C GLN A 40 7.05 0.39 3.55
N ILE A 41 5.81 -0.05 3.39
CA ILE A 41 5.51 -1.30 2.70
C ILE A 41 6.00 -1.25 1.26
N ASP A 42 5.76 -0.15 0.55
CA ASP A 42 6.23 0.01 -0.84
C ASP A 42 7.77 -0.03 -0.93
N ARG A 43 8.47 0.69 -0.04
CA ARG A 43 9.94 0.72 -0.01
C ARG A 43 10.59 -0.61 0.38
N HIS A 44 9.98 -1.35 1.29
CA HIS A 44 10.59 -2.53 1.92
C HIS A 44 10.00 -3.86 1.46
N SER A 45 8.92 -3.85 0.69
CA SER A 45 8.34 -5.06 0.12
C SER A 45 9.34 -5.72 -0.83
N LYS A 46 10.00 -6.77 -0.33
CA LYS A 46 10.78 -7.72 -1.15
C LYS A 46 9.87 -8.76 -1.81
N ALA A 47 8.57 -8.51 -1.87
CA ALA A 47 7.62 -9.47 -2.39
C ALA A 47 7.93 -9.73 -3.87
N ARG A 48 8.03 -11.02 -4.23
CA ARG A 48 8.12 -11.46 -5.62
C ARG A 48 6.88 -11.11 -6.44
N THR A 49 5.81 -10.71 -5.75
CA THR A 49 4.54 -10.24 -6.30
C THR A 49 4.43 -8.74 -6.13
N SER A 50 3.81 -8.08 -7.11
CA SER A 50 3.49 -6.66 -7.07
C SER A 50 2.04 -6.44 -7.51
N LEU A 51 1.62 -5.17 -7.62
CA LEU A 51 0.33 -4.83 -8.24
C LEU A 51 0.25 -5.24 -9.72
N THR A 52 1.39 -5.43 -10.39
CA THR A 52 1.47 -5.84 -11.80
C THR A 52 1.81 -7.31 -11.97
N LEU A 53 2.46 -7.94 -10.99
CA LEU A 53 2.90 -9.32 -11.03
C LEU A 53 2.18 -10.14 -9.95
N GLY A 54 1.18 -10.92 -10.37
CA GLY A 54 0.38 -11.75 -9.48
C GLY A 54 1.14 -12.97 -8.95
N ALA A 55 0.66 -13.53 -7.84
CA ALA A 55 1.25 -14.73 -7.23
C ALA A 55 1.29 -15.93 -8.19
N HIS A 56 0.27 -16.10 -9.03
CA HIS A 56 0.23 -17.16 -10.03
C HIS A 56 1.41 -17.12 -11.00
N GLU A 57 1.83 -15.91 -11.40
CA GLU A 57 2.94 -15.71 -12.32
C GLU A 57 4.29 -15.68 -11.60
N ALA A 58 4.37 -14.98 -10.45
CA ALA A 58 5.58 -14.88 -9.64
C ALA A 58 6.13 -16.21 -9.11
N TYR A 59 5.25 -17.20 -8.95
CA TYR A 59 5.57 -18.53 -8.43
C TYR A 59 5.30 -19.65 -9.45
N ARG A 60 5.20 -19.33 -10.74
CA ARG A 60 4.98 -20.31 -11.82
C ARG A 60 5.94 -21.50 -11.75
N ASP A 61 7.22 -21.25 -11.44
CA ASP A 61 8.27 -22.26 -11.43
C ASP A 61 8.60 -22.78 -10.01
N TRP A 62 7.76 -22.47 -9.01
CA TRP A 62 7.99 -22.94 -7.64
C TRP A 62 7.86 -24.47 -7.55
N ARG A 63 8.79 -25.10 -6.83
CA ARG A 63 8.82 -26.54 -6.57
C ARG A 63 8.66 -26.77 -5.06
N PRO A 64 7.95 -27.84 -4.63
CA PRO A 64 7.70 -28.14 -3.22
C PRO A 64 8.96 -28.31 -2.38
#